data_AF-A0A535JTG5-F1
#
_entry.id   AF-A0A535JTG5-F1
#
_cell.length_a   1.000
_cell.length_b   1.000
_cell.length_c   1.000
_cell.angle_alpha   90.00
_cell.angle_beta   90.00
_cell.angle_gamma   90.00
#
_symmetry.space_group_name_H-M   'P 1'
#
loop_
_entity.id
_entity.type
_entity.pdbx_description
1 polymer ?
#
loop_
_entity_poly.entity_id
_entity_poly.type
_entity_poly.pdbx_seq_one_letter_code
_entity_poly.pdbx_strand_id
1 'polypeptide(L)'
;MTRYDYRLVDVFTEKAFGGNPLAVFREPGGLDAKTMQAVAKELHLSETTFVLKPSSASADHRVRMFTPDTELPFAGHPTLGTAYVLADGKDATIRLEEGVGVIRVTLRDGFVQMEQPLPTFTGTTITRKVAADALGLAVEEVRSDVPIQVGSSGIPFLFVPLANLKAVRRARRLGGLGANVYVFALSAERSGSDVHGRMFDDGLGIGEDPATGSAQGPLGAYLVAHDLVRVEPTTRIRVEQGFEIARPSILDVEVDKAGAAVTAVRVGGRCVPMGGGWLDL
;
A
#
# COMPACT_ATOMS: atom_id res chain seq x y z
N MET A 1 25.97 23.59 -6.25
CA MET A 1 24.67 23.02 -5.92
C MET A 1 24.00 22.60 -7.21
N THR A 2 23.59 21.35 -7.28
CA THR A 2 22.83 20.76 -8.38
C THR A 2 21.36 20.75 -7.99
N ARG A 3 20.50 21.17 -8.92
CA ARG A 3 19.05 21.18 -8.71
C ARG A 3 18.47 19.80 -9.01
N TYR A 4 17.64 19.31 -8.09
CA TYR A 4 16.90 18.05 -8.22
C TYR A 4 15.40 18.29 -8.12
N ASP A 5 14.68 18.16 -9.24
CA ASP A 5 13.24 18.36 -9.30
C ASP A 5 12.46 17.11 -8.86
N TYR A 6 11.35 17.33 -8.14
CA TYR A 6 10.39 16.29 -7.78
C TYR A 6 8.95 16.68 -8.13
N ARG A 7 8.12 15.67 -8.35
CA ARG A 7 6.67 15.80 -8.47
C ARG A 7 6.00 15.29 -7.21
N LEU A 8 4.95 15.97 -6.78
CA LEU A 8 4.10 15.56 -5.67
C LEU A 8 2.77 15.06 -6.23
N VAL A 9 2.38 13.85 -5.82
CA VAL A 9 1.11 13.21 -6.20
C VAL A 9 0.45 12.59 -4.98
N ASP A 10 -0.89 12.65 -4.92
CA ASP A 10 -1.68 11.87 -3.96
C ASP A 10 -2.18 10.60 -4.66
N VAL A 11 -1.88 9.43 -4.11
CA VAL A 11 -2.22 8.11 -4.69
C VAL A 11 -3.42 7.50 -3.96
N PHE A 12 -4.27 6.73 -4.65
CA PHE A 12 -5.52 6.14 -4.15
C PHE A 12 -6.62 7.16 -3.83
N THR A 13 -6.65 8.27 -4.58
CA THR A 13 -7.68 9.31 -4.42
C THR A 13 -8.05 9.93 -5.75
N GLU A 14 -9.26 10.50 -5.81
CA GLU A 14 -9.72 11.37 -6.90
C GLU A 14 -9.77 12.84 -6.48
N LYS A 15 -9.44 13.13 -5.21
CA LYS A 15 -9.49 14.47 -4.62
C LYS A 15 -8.15 14.82 -4.00
N ALA A 16 -7.74 16.07 -4.20
CA ALA A 16 -6.61 16.67 -3.50
C ALA A 16 -6.74 16.48 -1.99
N PHE A 17 -5.62 16.21 -1.33
CA PHE A 17 -5.52 15.99 0.12
C PHE A 17 -6.18 14.70 0.63
N GLY A 18 -6.68 13.84 -0.26
CA GLY A 18 -6.99 12.43 0.03
C GLY A 18 -5.79 11.53 -0.27
N GLY A 19 -5.95 10.21 -0.14
CA GLY A 19 -4.90 9.31 -0.60
C GLY A 19 -3.60 9.36 0.22
N ASN A 20 -2.57 8.71 -0.32
CA ASN A 20 -1.22 8.67 0.23
C ASN A 20 -0.28 9.57 -0.59
N PRO A 21 0.31 10.61 0.00
CA PRO A 21 1.19 11.54 -0.72
C PRO A 21 2.54 10.91 -1.03
N LEU A 22 3.04 11.15 -2.24
CA LEU A 22 4.31 10.65 -2.74
C LEU A 22 5.10 11.75 -3.45
N ALA A 23 6.39 11.88 -3.09
CA ALA A 23 7.35 12.63 -3.87
C ALA A 23 8.12 11.72 -4.83
N VAL A 24 8.19 12.10 -6.11
CA VAL A 24 8.86 11.33 -7.17
C VAL A 24 9.95 12.17 -7.83
N PHE A 25 11.20 11.74 -7.71
CA PHE A 25 12.36 12.28 -8.43
C PHE A 25 12.62 11.45 -9.69
N ARG A 26 12.36 12.02 -10.88
CA ARG A 26 12.51 11.32 -12.18
C ARG A 26 13.97 11.14 -12.60
N GLU A 27 14.84 12.08 -12.23
CA GLU A 27 16.23 12.11 -12.68
C GLU A 27 17.16 12.51 -11.51
N PRO A 28 17.34 11.64 -10.50
CA PRO A 28 18.12 11.93 -9.30
C PRO A 28 19.63 11.80 -9.53
N GLY A 29 20.12 12.24 -10.70
CA GLY A 29 21.47 11.96 -11.19
C GLY A 29 22.58 12.17 -10.15
N GLY A 30 23.31 11.10 -9.85
CA GLY A 30 24.48 11.14 -8.98
C GLY A 30 24.20 11.11 -7.47
N LEU A 31 22.93 11.05 -7.03
CA LEU A 31 22.62 10.88 -5.60
C LEU A 31 23.01 9.47 -5.13
N ASP A 32 23.73 9.40 -4.01
CA ASP A 32 23.99 8.13 -3.32
C ASP A 32 22.82 7.73 -2.41
N ALA A 33 22.84 6.50 -1.90
CA ALA A 33 21.79 5.98 -1.02
C ALA A 33 21.60 6.83 0.25
N LYS A 34 22.69 7.33 0.82
CA LYS A 34 22.67 8.14 2.04
C LYS A 34 21.96 9.47 1.80
N THR A 35 22.20 10.10 0.65
CA THR A 35 21.57 11.36 0.26
C THR A 35 20.10 11.14 -0.08
N MET A 36 19.76 10.06 -0.78
CA MET A 36 18.35 9.69 -1.02
C MET A 36 17.57 9.50 0.28
N GLN A 37 18.16 8.81 1.27
CA GLN A 37 17.57 8.65 2.61
C GLN A 37 17.40 9.99 3.32
N ALA A 38 18.40 10.88 3.25
CA ALA A 38 18.32 12.21 3.85
C ALA A 38 17.22 13.06 3.21
N VAL A 39 17.06 12.98 1.88
CA VAL A 39 15.97 13.65 1.16
C VAL A 39 14.60 13.11 1.58
N ALA A 40 14.44 11.78 1.67
CA ALA A 40 13.19 11.18 2.12
C ALA A 40 12.83 11.62 3.55
N LYS A 41 13.84 11.73 4.43
CA LYS A 41 13.68 12.25 5.79
C LYS A 41 13.30 13.73 5.82
N GLU A 42 13.90 14.56 4.97
CA GLU A 42 13.62 16.00 4.87
C GLU A 42 12.19 16.25 4.37
N LEU A 43 11.72 15.51 3.37
CA LEU A 43 10.36 15.63 2.84
C LEU A 43 9.30 15.08 3.80
N HIS A 44 9.67 14.11 4.65
CA HIS A 44 8.83 13.54 5.70
C HIS A 44 7.43 13.10 5.22
N LEU A 45 7.38 12.54 4.01
CA LEU A 45 6.23 11.81 3.48
C LEU A 45 6.33 10.33 3.86
N SER A 46 5.25 9.57 3.70
CA SER A 46 5.24 8.11 3.90
C SER A 46 6.40 7.46 3.13
N GLU A 47 6.54 7.81 1.85
CA GLU A 47 7.69 7.43 1.03
C GLU A 47 8.10 8.52 0.03
N THR A 48 9.34 8.43 -0.44
CA THR A 48 9.89 9.18 -1.58
C THR A 48 10.54 8.20 -2.57
N THR A 49 10.28 8.39 -3.87
CA THR A 49 10.86 7.53 -4.93
C THR A 49 11.89 8.25 -5.79
N PHE A 50 12.86 7.47 -6.24
CA PHE A 50 13.97 7.89 -7.09
C PHE A 50 14.01 6.96 -8.31
N VAL A 51 13.78 7.54 -9.49
CA VAL A 51 13.76 6.79 -10.75
C VAL A 51 15.16 6.76 -11.34
N LEU A 52 15.67 5.56 -11.58
CA LEU A 52 17.00 5.29 -12.08
C LEU A 52 16.93 4.57 -13.43
N LYS A 53 18.07 4.53 -14.12
CA LYS A 53 18.24 3.65 -15.27
C LYS A 53 18.06 2.19 -14.84
N PRO A 54 17.30 1.37 -15.59
CA PRO A 54 17.13 -0.03 -15.26
C PRO A 54 18.46 -0.79 -15.37
N SER A 55 18.65 -1.79 -14.52
CA SER A 55 19.73 -2.78 -14.66
C SER A 55 19.32 -3.96 -15.53
N SER A 56 18.01 -4.24 -15.60
CA SER A 56 17.45 -5.30 -16.43
C SER A 56 16.89 -4.79 -17.75
N ALA A 57 17.14 -5.50 -18.85
CA ALA A 57 16.52 -5.23 -20.15
C ALA A 57 14.99 -5.49 -20.17
N SER A 58 14.46 -6.18 -19.15
CA SER A 58 13.01 -6.43 -19.02
C SER A 58 12.26 -5.30 -18.33
N ALA A 59 12.95 -4.27 -17.82
CA ALA A 59 12.36 -3.13 -17.14
C ALA A 59 12.57 -1.84 -17.94
N ASP A 60 11.62 -0.92 -17.80
CA ASP A 60 11.69 0.40 -18.44
C ASP A 60 12.44 1.39 -17.53
N HIS A 61 12.26 1.25 -16.22
CA HIS A 61 12.92 2.04 -15.18
C HIS A 61 13.25 1.20 -13.97
N ARG A 62 14.29 1.57 -13.22
CA ARG A 62 14.51 1.06 -11.85
C ARG A 62 14.04 2.08 -10.84
N VAL A 63 13.39 1.65 -9.76
CA VAL A 63 12.89 2.54 -8.71
C VAL A 63 13.52 2.15 -7.38
N ARG A 64 14.03 3.15 -6.67
CA ARG A 64 14.37 3.05 -5.25
C ARG A 64 13.36 3.89 -4.47
N MET A 65 12.94 3.40 -3.31
CA MET A 65 11.91 4.03 -2.50
C MET A 65 12.30 3.98 -1.03
N PHE A 66 12.09 5.10 -0.35
CA PHE A 66 12.56 5.32 1.01
C PHE A 66 11.43 5.87 1.85
N THR A 67 11.22 5.29 3.02
CA THR A 67 10.54 5.98 4.12
C THR A 67 11.49 7.02 4.74
N PRO A 68 11.05 7.82 5.72
CA PRO A 68 11.95 8.72 6.44
C PRO A 68 13.15 8.01 7.10
N ASP A 69 13.01 6.74 7.45
CA ASP A 69 13.99 5.99 8.26
C ASP A 69 14.71 4.87 7.50
N THR A 70 14.13 4.29 6.45
CA THR A 70 14.75 3.17 5.72
C THR A 70 14.39 3.11 4.24
N GLU A 71 15.24 2.47 3.45
CA GLU A 71 14.89 2.00 2.10
C GLU A 71 13.96 0.79 2.18
N LEU A 72 12.96 0.74 1.29
CA LEU A 72 12.05 -0.39 1.15
C LEU A 72 12.30 -1.13 -0.17
N PRO A 73 12.18 -2.47 -0.21
CA PRO A 73 12.31 -3.24 -1.44
C PRO A 73 11.10 -3.10 -2.36
N PHE A 74 9.92 -2.74 -1.82
CA PHE A 74 8.65 -2.64 -2.52
C PHE A 74 7.64 -1.89 -1.67
N ALA A 75 6.78 -1.07 -2.27
CA ALA A 75 5.64 -0.47 -1.61
C ALA A 75 4.58 -0.11 -2.66
N GLY A 76 3.31 -0.32 -2.34
CA GLY A 76 2.27 -0.25 -3.35
C GLY A 76 1.97 1.17 -3.88
N HIS A 77 1.72 2.12 -2.98
CA HIS A 77 1.42 3.49 -3.40
C HIS A 77 2.62 4.16 -4.12
N PRO A 78 3.89 3.93 -3.70
CA PRO A 78 5.07 4.45 -4.38
C PRO A 78 5.22 3.91 -5.80
N THR A 79 4.97 2.62 -6.03
CA THR A 79 4.96 2.00 -7.37
C THR A 79 3.92 2.66 -8.29
N LEU A 80 2.66 2.78 -7.84
CA LEU A 80 1.59 3.36 -8.66
C LEU A 80 1.80 4.86 -8.93
N GLY A 81 2.16 5.64 -7.91
CA GLY A 81 2.41 7.07 -8.05
C GLY A 81 3.61 7.36 -8.96
N THR A 82 4.68 6.56 -8.85
CA THR A 82 5.85 6.68 -9.73
C THR A 82 5.48 6.39 -11.18
N ALA A 83 4.75 5.30 -11.45
CA ALA A 83 4.27 4.99 -12.80
C ALA A 83 3.36 6.10 -13.36
N TYR A 84 2.48 6.66 -12.53
CA TYR A 84 1.62 7.78 -12.92
C TYR A 84 2.42 9.02 -13.32
N VAL A 85 3.44 9.37 -12.53
CA VAL A 85 4.34 10.49 -12.84
C VAL A 85 5.13 10.20 -14.12
N LEU A 86 5.63 8.98 -14.31
CA LEU A 86 6.39 8.60 -15.50
C LEU A 86 5.54 8.66 -16.77
N ALA A 87 4.26 8.30 -16.68
CA ALA A 87 3.31 8.36 -17.78
C ALA A 87 2.72 9.77 -18.03
N ASP A 88 3.05 10.78 -17.21
CA ASP A 88 2.40 12.09 -17.18
C ASP A 88 0.85 11.98 -17.13
N GLY A 89 0.33 10.99 -16.37
CA GLY A 89 -1.10 10.71 -16.25
C GLY A 89 -1.78 10.17 -17.51
N LYS A 90 -1.02 9.80 -18.55
CA LYS A 90 -1.54 9.24 -19.80
C LYS A 90 -1.59 7.72 -19.75
N ASP A 91 -2.36 7.14 -20.67
CA ASP A 91 -2.42 5.71 -20.85
C ASP A 91 -1.05 5.12 -21.19
N ALA A 92 -0.60 4.17 -20.37
CA ALA A 92 0.72 3.56 -20.48
C ALA A 92 0.76 2.16 -19.89
N THR A 93 1.77 1.39 -20.29
CA THR A 93 2.19 0.19 -19.55
C THR A 93 3.65 0.37 -19.24
N ILE A 94 4.01 0.35 -17.95
CA ILE A 94 5.37 0.60 -17.48
C ILE A 94 5.81 -0.59 -16.64
N ARG A 95 7.04 -1.05 -16.84
CA ARG A 95 7.70 -2.09 -16.05
C ARG A 95 8.75 -1.45 -15.15
N LEU A 96 8.52 -1.53 -13.85
CA LEU A 96 9.40 -0.97 -12.84
C LEU A 96 10.24 -2.08 -12.21
N GLU A 97 11.56 -1.99 -12.31
CA GLU A 97 12.50 -2.82 -11.57
C GLU A 97 12.60 -2.30 -10.13
N GLU A 98 12.17 -3.13 -9.19
CA GLU A 98 12.17 -2.85 -7.75
C GLU A 98 12.91 -3.96 -6.99
N GLY A 99 13.02 -3.85 -5.67
CA GLY A 99 13.72 -4.84 -4.83
C GLY A 99 13.06 -6.23 -4.80
N VAL A 100 11.80 -6.33 -5.24
CA VAL A 100 11.05 -7.58 -5.36
C VAL A 100 10.99 -8.12 -6.81
N GLY A 101 11.70 -7.50 -7.74
CA GLY A 101 11.70 -7.86 -9.16
C GLY A 101 10.99 -6.81 -10.02
N VAL A 102 10.58 -7.22 -11.23
CA VAL A 102 9.92 -6.31 -12.19
C VAL A 102 8.41 -6.32 -11.96
N ILE A 103 7.86 -5.16 -11.61
CA ILE A 103 6.43 -4.94 -11.41
C ILE A 103 5.85 -4.29 -12.66
N ARG A 104 4.82 -4.90 -13.22
CA ARG A 104 4.06 -4.35 -14.35
C ARG A 104 2.96 -3.44 -13.82
N VAL A 105 2.93 -2.21 -14.32
CA VAL A 105 1.91 -1.21 -13.99
C VAL A 105 1.21 -0.76 -15.26
N THR A 106 -0.12 -0.71 -15.23
CA THR A 106 -0.95 -0.18 -16.31
C THR A 106 -1.64 1.10 -15.85
N LEU A 107 -1.68 2.11 -16.71
CA LEU A 107 -2.54 3.28 -16.57
C LEU A 107 -3.58 3.27 -17.67
N ARG A 108 -4.87 3.32 -17.31
CA ARG A 108 -5.97 3.48 -18.26
C ARG A 108 -6.97 4.46 -17.70
N ASP A 109 -7.31 5.51 -18.45
CA ASP A 109 -8.34 6.49 -18.08
C ASP A 109 -8.14 7.08 -16.65
N GLY A 110 -6.88 7.33 -16.28
CA GLY A 110 -6.50 7.86 -14.96
C GLY A 110 -6.56 6.85 -13.81
N PHE A 111 -6.85 5.58 -14.07
CA PHE A 111 -6.74 4.49 -13.10
C PHE A 111 -5.40 3.78 -13.28
N VAL A 112 -4.67 3.61 -12.18
CA VAL A 112 -3.31 3.04 -12.14
C VAL A 112 -3.39 1.70 -11.43
N GLN A 113 -2.90 0.62 -12.04
CA GLN A 113 -2.97 -0.73 -11.48
C GLN A 113 -1.65 -1.47 -11.62
N MET A 114 -1.19 -2.11 -10.56
CA MET A 114 0.00 -2.96 -10.55
C MET A 114 -0.37 -4.43 -10.42
N GLU A 115 0.43 -5.30 -11.02
CA GLU A 115 0.43 -6.74 -10.77
C GLU A 115 1.38 -7.04 -9.61
N GLN A 116 0.85 -7.46 -8.45
CA GLN A 116 1.67 -7.79 -7.29
C GLN A 116 2.21 -9.23 -7.38
N PRO A 117 3.35 -9.52 -6.72
CA PRO A 117 3.74 -10.89 -6.44
C PRO A 117 2.61 -11.65 -5.74
N LEU A 118 2.48 -12.95 -6.03
CA LEU A 118 1.45 -13.78 -5.41
C LEU A 118 1.61 -13.77 -3.89
N PRO A 119 0.53 -13.50 -3.13
CA PRO A 119 0.60 -13.48 -1.68
C PRO A 119 1.00 -14.83 -1.08
N THR A 120 1.83 -14.78 -0.06
CA THR A 120 2.14 -15.90 0.84
C THR A 120 1.51 -15.65 2.19
N PHE A 121 1.12 -16.71 2.89
CA PHE A 121 0.50 -16.62 4.21
C PHE A 121 1.22 -17.54 5.20
N THR A 122 1.41 -17.02 6.41
CA THR A 122 1.91 -17.79 7.55
C THR A 122 0.98 -17.59 8.74
N GLY A 123 0.89 -18.65 9.56
CA GLY A 123 0.20 -18.55 10.85
C GLY A 123 0.92 -17.61 11.80
N THR A 124 0.27 -17.31 12.93
CA THR A 124 0.81 -16.44 13.97
C THR A 124 0.49 -17.00 15.35
N THR A 125 1.34 -16.68 16.32
CA THR A 125 1.09 -16.97 17.74
C THR A 125 0.25 -15.88 18.41
N ILE A 126 -0.03 -14.78 17.71
CA ILE A 126 -0.87 -13.70 18.21
C ILE A 126 -2.31 -14.19 18.36
N THR A 127 -2.76 -14.27 19.60
CA THR A 127 -4.15 -14.62 19.93
C THR A 127 -5.06 -13.39 19.79
N ARG A 128 -6.38 -13.63 19.68
CA ARG A 128 -7.39 -12.56 19.70
C ARG A 128 -7.27 -11.63 20.90
N LYS A 129 -6.98 -12.19 22.08
CA LYS A 129 -6.80 -11.41 23.31
C LYS A 129 -5.59 -10.47 23.19
N VAL A 130 -4.45 -11.00 22.75
CA VAL A 130 -3.23 -10.19 22.56
C VAL A 130 -3.44 -9.11 21.51
N ALA A 131 -4.10 -9.43 20.39
CA ALA A 131 -4.44 -8.43 19.38
C ALA A 131 -5.39 -7.35 19.92
N ALA A 132 -6.44 -7.74 20.65
CA ALA A 132 -7.39 -6.80 21.24
C ALA A 132 -6.72 -5.86 22.25
N ASP A 133 -5.91 -6.40 23.16
CA ASP A 133 -5.16 -5.62 24.16
C ASP A 133 -4.22 -4.62 23.46
N ALA A 134 -3.48 -5.05 22.44
CA ALA A 134 -2.56 -4.19 21.69
C ALA A 134 -3.27 -3.14 20.81
N LEU A 135 -4.55 -3.35 20.49
CA LEU A 135 -5.37 -2.47 19.65
C LEU A 135 -6.35 -1.59 20.46
N GLY A 136 -6.39 -1.74 21.79
CA GLY A 136 -7.33 -1.02 22.66
C GLY A 136 -8.80 -1.42 22.45
N LEU A 137 -9.04 -2.69 22.13
CA LEU A 137 -10.35 -3.27 21.81
C LEU A 137 -10.78 -4.30 22.84
N ALA A 138 -12.08 -4.61 22.87
CA ALA A 138 -12.57 -5.82 23.53
C ALA A 138 -12.25 -7.06 22.67
N VAL A 139 -12.04 -8.23 23.29
CA VAL A 139 -11.71 -9.45 22.55
C VAL A 139 -12.81 -9.87 21.58
N GLU A 140 -14.07 -9.58 21.92
CA GLU A 140 -15.26 -9.81 21.10
C GLU A 140 -15.30 -8.93 19.84
N GLU A 141 -14.58 -7.79 19.85
CA GLU A 141 -14.45 -6.92 18.68
C GLU A 141 -13.45 -7.48 17.66
N VAL A 142 -12.61 -8.45 18.03
CA VAL A 142 -11.77 -9.23 17.11
C VAL A 142 -12.51 -10.50 16.72
N ARG A 143 -12.67 -10.77 15.44
CA ARG A 143 -13.47 -11.91 14.94
C ARG A 143 -12.90 -13.26 15.37
N SER A 144 -13.79 -14.21 15.65
CA SER A 144 -13.45 -15.57 16.10
C SER A 144 -13.60 -16.63 15.01
N ASP A 145 -14.37 -16.30 13.98
CA ASP A 145 -14.77 -17.17 12.87
C ASP A 145 -13.74 -17.19 11.73
N VAL A 146 -12.70 -16.37 11.84
CA VAL A 146 -11.66 -16.19 10.82
C VAL A 146 -10.30 -15.94 11.50
N PRO A 147 -9.19 -16.50 10.99
CA PRO A 147 -7.89 -16.40 11.65
C PRO A 147 -7.26 -14.99 11.55
N ILE A 148 -6.54 -14.61 12.61
CA ILE A 148 -5.45 -13.63 12.51
C ILE A 148 -4.29 -14.35 11.79
N GLN A 149 -3.74 -13.76 10.74
CA GLN A 149 -2.63 -14.37 10.01
C GLN A 149 -1.71 -13.32 9.40
N VAL A 150 -0.46 -13.71 9.11
CA VAL A 150 0.49 -12.85 8.41
C VAL A 150 0.36 -13.13 6.92
N GLY A 151 0.21 -12.07 6.12
CA GLY A 151 0.20 -12.14 4.66
C GLY A 151 1.26 -11.22 4.06
N SER A 152 1.89 -11.63 2.95
CA SER A 152 2.94 -10.85 2.29
C SER A 152 2.97 -11.06 0.78
N SER A 153 3.09 -9.96 0.04
CA SER A 153 3.51 -9.91 -1.37
C SER A 153 4.88 -9.24 -1.52
N GLY A 154 5.68 -9.23 -0.44
CA GLY A 154 6.99 -8.57 -0.37
C GLY A 154 7.23 -7.95 1.01
N ILE A 155 6.21 -7.27 1.55
CA ILE A 155 6.18 -6.75 2.93
C ILE A 155 5.13 -7.54 3.73
N PRO A 156 5.48 -8.10 4.91
CA PRO A 156 4.55 -8.81 5.75
C PRO A 156 3.64 -7.87 6.56
N PHE A 157 2.36 -8.22 6.62
CA PHE A 157 1.35 -7.56 7.44
C PHE A 157 0.60 -8.59 8.29
N LEU A 158 0.38 -8.27 9.56
CA LEU A 158 -0.52 -9.02 10.43
C LEU A 158 -1.95 -8.55 10.19
N PHE A 159 -2.75 -9.40 9.54
CA PHE A 159 -4.17 -9.13 9.29
C PHE A 159 -5.01 -9.48 10.51
N VAL A 160 -5.73 -8.48 11.03
CA VAL A 160 -6.59 -8.62 12.21
C VAL A 160 -8.04 -8.31 11.81
N PRO A 161 -8.89 -9.33 11.60
CA PRO A 161 -10.29 -9.15 11.25
C PRO A 161 -11.08 -8.62 12.47
N LEU A 162 -11.77 -7.50 12.30
CA LEU A 162 -12.61 -6.88 13.31
C LEU A 162 -14.10 -7.07 13.00
N ALA A 163 -14.92 -7.04 14.05
CA ALA A 163 -16.33 -7.36 13.98
C ALA A 163 -17.14 -6.35 13.15
N ASN A 164 -16.76 -5.07 13.14
CA ASN A 164 -17.49 -4.01 12.46
C ASN A 164 -16.66 -2.71 12.35
N LEU A 165 -17.18 -1.75 11.58
CA LEU A 165 -16.59 -0.43 11.39
C LEU A 165 -16.35 0.35 12.70
N LYS A 166 -17.21 0.19 13.73
CA LYS A 166 -17.02 0.87 15.02
C LYS A 166 -15.74 0.39 15.72
N ALA A 167 -15.43 -0.91 15.63
CA ALA A 167 -14.18 -1.45 16.14
C ALA A 167 -12.96 -0.91 15.37
N VAL A 168 -13.03 -0.86 14.03
CA VAL A 168 -11.95 -0.30 13.18
C VAL A 168 -11.66 1.16 13.53
N ARG A 169 -12.71 2.01 13.62
CA ARG A 169 -12.58 3.43 13.99
C ARG A 169 -11.97 3.64 15.38
N ARG A 170 -12.25 2.73 16.33
CA ARG A 170 -11.76 2.80 17.72
C ARG A 170 -10.36 2.22 17.90
N ALA A 171 -9.90 1.32 17.02
CA ALA A 171 -8.60 0.68 17.15
C ALA A 171 -7.47 1.72 17.30
N ARG A 172 -6.56 1.50 18.23
CA ARG A 172 -5.36 2.32 18.46
C ARG A 172 -4.19 1.40 18.74
N ARG A 173 -3.02 1.70 18.20
CA ARG A 173 -1.81 0.92 18.50
C ARG A 173 -1.32 1.28 19.91
N LEU A 174 -1.64 0.45 20.91
CA LEU A 174 -1.26 0.64 22.32
C LEU A 174 -0.02 -0.16 22.73
N GLY A 175 0.39 -1.15 21.91
CA GLY A 175 1.55 -2.00 22.19
C GLY A 175 2.20 -2.55 20.93
N GLY A 176 3.40 -3.12 21.10
CA GLY A 176 4.17 -3.71 20.00
C GLY A 176 3.71 -5.14 19.71
N LEU A 177 3.07 -5.35 18.55
CA LEU A 177 2.83 -6.69 18.00
C LEU A 177 4.03 -7.21 17.21
N GLY A 178 5.10 -6.42 17.08
CA GLY A 178 6.32 -6.78 16.34
C GLY A 178 6.10 -6.94 14.84
N ALA A 179 5.07 -6.27 14.32
CA ALA A 179 4.66 -6.34 12.92
C ALA A 179 3.86 -5.09 12.52
N ASN A 180 3.87 -4.78 11.22
CA ASN A 180 2.86 -3.90 10.62
C ASN A 180 1.49 -4.57 10.76
N VAL A 181 0.51 -3.86 11.28
CA VAL A 181 -0.81 -4.42 11.60
C VAL A 181 -1.85 -3.80 10.70
N TYR A 182 -2.56 -4.65 9.96
CA TYR A 182 -3.67 -4.23 9.13
C TYR A 182 -4.98 -4.71 9.76
N VAL A 183 -5.72 -3.80 10.38
CA VAL A 183 -7.07 -4.08 10.90
C VAL A 183 -8.10 -3.83 9.81
N PHE A 184 -9.17 -4.61 9.78
CA PHE A 184 -10.24 -4.40 8.79
C PHE A 184 -11.59 -4.94 9.26
N ALA A 185 -12.67 -4.40 8.68
CA ALA A 185 -14.02 -4.94 8.79
C ALA A 185 -14.69 -4.99 7.41
N LEU A 186 -15.65 -5.90 7.23
CA LEU A 186 -16.43 -6.09 5.99
C LEU A 186 -17.61 -5.10 5.86
N SER A 187 -17.48 -3.95 6.50
CA SER A 187 -18.47 -2.88 6.50
C SER A 187 -17.73 -1.56 6.28
N ALA A 188 -18.22 -0.73 5.36
CA ALA A 188 -17.54 0.47 4.91
C ALA A 188 -18.36 1.76 5.12
N GLU A 189 -17.69 2.92 5.00
CA GLU A 189 -18.29 4.25 5.13
C GLU A 189 -19.12 4.60 3.90
N ARG A 190 -18.60 4.33 2.70
CA ARG A 190 -19.26 4.66 1.44
C ARG A 190 -20.02 3.46 0.90
N SER A 191 -21.16 3.76 0.30
CA SER A 191 -21.87 2.80 -0.55
C SER A 191 -20.97 2.35 -1.70
N GLY A 192 -20.80 1.05 -1.88
CA GLY A 192 -20.00 0.46 -2.95
C GLY A 192 -18.56 0.10 -2.56
N SER A 193 -18.18 0.32 -1.30
CA SER A 193 -16.95 -0.24 -0.73
C SER A 193 -17.28 -1.51 0.07
N ASP A 194 -16.43 -2.53 -0.02
CA ASP A 194 -16.64 -3.83 0.62
C ASP A 194 -15.95 -3.91 1.98
N VAL A 195 -14.82 -3.22 2.13
CA VAL A 195 -13.95 -3.33 3.29
C VAL A 195 -13.52 -1.94 3.75
N HIS A 196 -13.43 -1.76 5.07
CA HIS A 196 -12.79 -0.61 5.68
C HIS A 196 -11.61 -1.08 6.52
N GLY A 197 -10.44 -0.50 6.30
CA GLY A 197 -9.20 -0.93 6.93
C GLY A 197 -8.32 0.22 7.39
N ARG A 198 -7.38 -0.10 8.27
CA ARG A 198 -6.35 0.82 8.77
C ARG A 198 -5.04 0.06 8.93
N MET A 199 -3.92 0.72 8.66
CA MET A 199 -2.59 0.14 8.80
C MET A 199 -1.78 0.91 9.84
N PHE A 200 -1.39 0.21 10.90
CA PHE A 200 -0.50 0.72 11.92
C PHE A 200 0.90 0.15 11.69
N ASP A 201 1.86 1.04 11.49
CA ASP A 201 3.24 0.65 11.23
C ASP A 201 3.90 0.04 12.46
N ASP A 202 5.06 -0.57 12.23
CA ASP A 202 5.98 -1.00 13.27
C ASP A 202 7.40 -0.67 12.83
N GLY A 203 7.86 0.52 13.21
CA GLY A 203 9.25 0.96 12.97
C GLY A 203 9.52 1.55 11.58
N LEU A 204 8.49 1.99 10.85
CA LEU A 204 8.64 2.72 9.58
C LEU A 204 8.67 4.25 9.74
N GLY A 205 8.31 4.75 10.94
CA GLY A 205 8.35 6.19 11.27
C GLY A 205 7.12 6.99 10.81
N ILE A 206 6.05 6.31 10.36
CA ILE A 206 4.83 6.86 9.76
C ILE A 206 3.68 6.87 10.78
N GLY A 207 3.67 5.93 11.72
CA GLY A 207 2.61 5.70 12.70
C GLY A 207 1.39 5.01 12.09
N GLU A 208 0.56 5.78 11.37
CA GLU A 208 -0.61 5.25 10.65
C GLU A 208 -0.54 5.66 9.18
N ASP A 209 -0.54 4.66 8.29
CA ASP A 209 -0.40 4.87 6.85
C ASP A 209 -1.77 5.12 6.20
N PRO A 210 -1.97 6.21 5.41
CA PRO A 210 -3.28 6.56 4.86
C PRO A 210 -3.76 5.61 3.75
N ALA A 211 -2.85 4.96 3.02
CA ALA A 211 -3.22 3.95 2.02
C ALA A 211 -2.07 2.96 1.77
N THR A 212 -2.26 1.72 2.20
CA THR A 212 -1.19 0.70 2.16
C THR A 212 -1.39 -0.25 0.99
N GLY A 213 -0.97 0.17 -0.20
CA GLY A 213 -1.12 -0.64 -1.42
C GLY A 213 -0.48 -2.04 -1.34
N SER A 214 0.65 -2.17 -0.63
CA SER A 214 1.35 -3.46 -0.44
C SER A 214 0.59 -4.46 0.43
N ALA A 215 -0.32 -4.00 1.29
CA ALA A 215 -1.17 -4.88 2.09
C ALA A 215 -2.41 -5.36 1.32
N GLN A 216 -2.82 -4.65 0.27
CA GLN A 216 -4.12 -4.90 -0.36
C GLN A 216 -4.18 -6.20 -1.17
N GLY A 217 -3.09 -6.60 -1.82
CA GLY A 217 -3.07 -7.88 -2.52
C GLY A 217 -3.21 -9.07 -1.58
N PRO A 218 -2.38 -9.15 -0.52
CA PRO A 218 -2.57 -10.13 0.54
C PRO A 218 -3.94 -10.05 1.22
N LEU A 219 -4.50 -8.85 1.44
CA LEU A 219 -5.85 -8.70 1.97
C LEU A 219 -6.90 -9.29 1.03
N GLY A 220 -6.84 -8.99 -0.27
CA GLY A 220 -7.78 -9.54 -1.25
C GLY A 220 -7.72 -11.07 -1.30
N ALA A 221 -6.51 -11.63 -1.36
CA ALA A 221 -6.33 -13.07 -1.33
C ALA A 221 -6.79 -13.71 -0.01
N TYR A 222 -6.59 -13.04 1.13
CA TYR A 222 -7.12 -13.45 2.43
C TYR A 222 -8.66 -13.53 2.40
N LEU A 223 -9.31 -12.47 1.91
CA LEU A 223 -10.78 -12.37 1.88
C LEU A 223 -11.39 -13.46 1.00
N VAL A 224 -10.75 -13.75 -0.13
CA VAL A 224 -11.15 -14.81 -1.06
C VAL A 224 -10.88 -16.20 -0.51
N ALA A 225 -9.77 -16.41 0.20
CA ALA A 225 -9.41 -17.72 0.77
C ALA A 225 -10.33 -18.14 1.93
N HIS A 226 -10.92 -17.17 2.62
CA HIS A 226 -11.78 -17.37 3.80
C HIS A 226 -13.26 -17.09 3.51
N ASP A 227 -13.67 -17.04 2.23
CA ASP A 227 -15.06 -16.81 1.79
C ASP A 227 -15.74 -15.59 2.43
N LEU A 228 -14.97 -14.52 2.67
CA LEU A 228 -15.42 -13.29 3.32
C LEU A 228 -16.07 -12.29 2.36
N VAL A 229 -15.93 -12.55 1.07
CA VAL A 229 -16.54 -11.79 -0.03
C VAL A 229 -17.14 -12.79 -1.02
N ARG A 230 -18.01 -12.30 -1.91
CA ARG A 230 -18.53 -13.12 -3.00
C ARG A 230 -17.39 -13.48 -3.96
N VAL A 231 -16.98 -14.74 -3.96
CA VAL A 231 -15.89 -15.24 -4.80
C VAL A 231 -16.37 -15.48 -6.23
N GLU A 232 -15.64 -14.91 -7.18
CA GLU A 232 -15.82 -15.04 -8.63
C GLU A 232 -14.48 -15.41 -9.30
N PRO A 233 -14.46 -15.87 -10.57
CA PRO A 233 -13.20 -16.16 -11.27
C PRO A 233 -12.19 -15.01 -11.23
N THR A 234 -12.70 -13.78 -11.34
CA THR A 234 -11.99 -12.55 -10.97
C THR A 234 -12.82 -11.86 -9.90
N THR A 235 -12.40 -11.97 -8.65
CA THR A 235 -13.07 -11.30 -7.52
C THR A 235 -12.58 -9.86 -7.43
N ARG A 236 -13.50 -8.90 -7.45
CA ARG A 236 -13.21 -7.46 -7.29
C ARG A 236 -13.61 -7.01 -5.90
N ILE A 237 -12.71 -6.31 -5.21
CA ILE A 237 -12.90 -5.87 -3.82
C ILE A 237 -12.47 -4.42 -3.74
N ARG A 238 -13.36 -3.55 -3.24
CA ARG A 238 -13.06 -2.16 -2.98
C ARG A 238 -12.82 -1.92 -1.49
N VAL A 239 -11.67 -1.34 -1.18
CA VAL A 239 -11.19 -1.10 0.18
C VAL A 239 -11.07 0.40 0.45
N GLU A 240 -11.58 0.82 1.60
CA GLU A 240 -11.38 2.14 2.18
C GLU A 240 -10.27 2.12 3.22
N GLN A 241 -9.41 3.13 3.20
CA GLN A 241 -8.38 3.34 4.22
C GLN A 241 -8.15 4.84 4.46
N GLY A 242 -7.62 5.19 5.64
CA GLY A 242 -7.12 6.54 5.95
C GLY A 242 -8.21 7.55 6.33
N PHE A 243 -9.45 7.12 6.49
CA PHE A 243 -10.57 8.01 6.84
C PHE A 243 -10.39 8.62 8.24
N GLU A 244 -9.91 7.83 9.20
CA GLU A 244 -9.68 8.24 10.59
C GLU A 244 -8.57 9.28 10.75
N ILE A 245 -7.66 9.37 9.78
CA ILE A 245 -6.56 10.34 9.75
C ILE A 245 -6.76 11.41 8.66
N ALA A 246 -8.02 11.63 8.26
CA ALA A 246 -8.45 12.66 7.31
C ALA A 246 -7.79 12.58 5.92
N ARG A 247 -7.34 11.39 5.52
CA ARG A 247 -6.77 11.09 4.20
C ARG A 247 -7.54 9.94 3.55
N PRO A 248 -8.81 10.15 3.21
CA PRO A 248 -9.66 9.10 2.68
C PRO A 248 -9.08 8.56 1.36
N SER A 249 -8.91 7.25 1.32
CA SER A 249 -8.26 6.54 0.22
C SER A 249 -9.15 5.39 -0.24
N ILE A 250 -9.20 5.18 -1.56
CA ILE A 250 -9.96 4.09 -2.20
C ILE A 250 -8.99 3.23 -2.98
N LEU A 251 -8.90 1.97 -2.61
CA LEU A 251 -8.04 0.97 -3.24
C LEU A 251 -8.94 -0.11 -3.85
N ASP A 252 -8.68 -0.46 -5.10
CA ASP A 252 -9.38 -1.52 -5.82
C ASP A 252 -8.44 -2.72 -5.96
N VAL A 253 -8.91 -3.88 -5.53
CA VAL A 253 -8.18 -5.15 -5.58
C VAL A 253 -8.92 -6.11 -6.49
N GLU A 254 -8.18 -6.76 -7.38
CA GLU A 254 -8.67 -7.87 -8.17
C GLU A 254 -7.84 -9.13 -7.89
N VAL A 255 -8.54 -10.23 -7.64
CA VAL A 255 -7.94 -11.54 -7.35
C VAL A 255 -8.49 -12.54 -8.35
N ASP A 256 -7.59 -13.09 -9.17
CA ASP A 256 -7.94 -14.12 -10.14
C ASP A 256 -7.70 -15.51 -9.55
N LYS A 257 -8.63 -16.44 -9.79
CA LYS A 257 -8.53 -17.84 -9.36
C LYS A 257 -8.68 -18.83 -10.50
N ALA A 258 -7.88 -19.89 -10.44
CA ALA A 258 -8.09 -21.12 -11.18
C ALA A 258 -8.35 -22.26 -10.18
N GLY A 259 -9.62 -22.62 -9.99
CA GLY A 259 -10.04 -23.54 -8.93
C GLY A 259 -9.76 -22.95 -7.54
N ALA A 260 -8.97 -23.64 -6.72
CA ALA A 260 -8.59 -23.16 -5.38
C ALA A 260 -7.38 -22.20 -5.39
N ALA A 261 -6.58 -22.18 -6.46
CA ALA A 261 -5.34 -21.43 -6.51
C ALA A 261 -5.57 -19.98 -6.96
N VAL A 262 -4.98 -19.03 -6.24
CA VAL A 262 -4.84 -17.65 -6.69
C VAL A 262 -3.77 -17.61 -7.78
N THR A 263 -4.12 -17.05 -8.94
CA THR A 263 -3.23 -17.01 -10.12
C THR A 263 -2.73 -15.61 -10.44
N ALA A 264 -3.43 -14.57 -10.00
CA ALA A 264 -2.97 -13.19 -10.12
C ALA A 264 -3.63 -12.32 -9.05
N VAL A 265 -2.91 -11.27 -8.65
CA VAL A 265 -3.41 -10.24 -7.75
C VAL A 265 -3.02 -8.88 -8.30
N ARG A 266 -4.02 -8.02 -8.46
CA ARG A 266 -3.85 -6.69 -9.02
C ARG A 266 -4.43 -5.67 -8.08
N VAL A 267 -3.69 -4.60 -7.83
CA VAL A 267 -4.08 -3.53 -6.91
C VAL A 267 -3.97 -2.22 -7.64
N GLY A 268 -5.00 -1.38 -7.56
CA GLY A 268 -5.02 -0.11 -8.24
C GLY A 268 -5.86 0.95 -7.56
N GLY A 269 -5.78 2.15 -8.13
CA GLY A 269 -6.51 3.33 -7.70
C GLY A 269 -6.21 4.51 -8.60
N ARG A 270 -6.87 5.64 -8.31
CA ARG A 270 -6.59 6.90 -9.01
C ARG A 270 -5.46 7.68 -8.33
N CYS A 271 -4.83 8.55 -9.09
CA CYS A 271 -3.85 9.50 -8.60
C CYS A 271 -4.28 10.93 -8.92
N VAL A 272 -3.93 11.87 -8.03
CA VAL A 272 -4.13 13.30 -8.23
C VAL A 272 -2.77 13.99 -8.24
N PRO A 273 -2.42 14.74 -9.30
CA PRO A 273 -1.22 15.57 -9.29
C PRO A 273 -1.44 16.74 -8.32
N MET A 274 -0.50 16.93 -7.39
CA MET A 274 -0.59 17.98 -6.37
C MET A 274 0.35 19.15 -6.64
N GLY A 275 1.52 18.89 -7.22
CA GLY A 275 2.49 19.92 -7.52
C GLY A 275 3.89 19.37 -7.73
N GLY A 276 4.87 20.12 -7.29
CA GLY A 276 6.28 19.75 -7.35
C GLY A 276 7.17 20.90 -6.90
N GLY A 277 8.45 20.60 -6.75
CA GLY A 277 9.46 21.55 -6.34
C GLY A 277 10.85 21.05 -6.71
N TRP A 278 11.86 21.64 -6.11
CA TRP A 278 13.24 21.19 -6.27
C TRP A 278 14.02 21.29 -4.96
N LEU A 279 15.11 20.54 -4.87
CA LEU A 279 16.13 20.65 -3.83
C LEU A 279 17.46 21.06 -4.46
N ASP A 280 18.18 21.99 -3.82
CA ASP A 280 19.53 22.39 -4.20
C ASP A 280 20.53 21.65 -3.29
N LEU A 281 21.23 20.65 -3.85
CA LEU A 281 22.16 19.77 -3.12
C LEU A 281 23.63 19.96 -3.57
#